data_AF-A0A4P5UKV2-F1
#
_entry.id   AF-A0A4P5UKV2-F1
#
_cell.length_a   1.000
_cell.length_b   1.000
_cell.length_c   1.000
_cell.angle_alpha   90.00
_cell.angle_beta   90.00
_cell.angle_gamma   90.00
#
_symmetry.space_group_name_H-M   'P 1'
#
loop_
_entity.id
_entity.type
_entity.pdbx_description
1 polymer ?
#
loop_
_entity_poly.entity_id
_entity_poly.type
_entity_poly.pdbx_seq_one_letter_code
_entity_poly.pdbx_strand_id
1 'polypeptide(L)'
;MALIFLGSFVLSQLTVSVFSKSPSDFTEGKKGANAYLSHVIDPQNDPLDTRTAARARAIREIKENPSNLIFGIGPGQYGPYVTGNKQIQGRWPSLNNLPLSVTLELGLVGIVLVIVFAISIFILSVKKFYRENNWNAKIFLISLPAYLLAQAISYQTYSTLYIIHVWAVIGVLMAILINERKKLVFKV
;
A
#
# COMPACT_ATOMS: atom_id res chain seq x y z
N MET A 1 -6.79 25.89 8.24
CA MET A 1 -7.03 24.48 7.81
C MET A 1 -5.74 23.68 7.69
N ALA A 2 -4.72 24.12 6.94
CA ALA A 2 -3.45 23.37 6.79
C ALA A 2 -2.74 23.02 8.12
N LEU A 3 -2.75 23.93 9.11
CA LEU A 3 -2.19 23.68 10.45
C LEU A 3 -2.92 22.58 11.23
N ILE A 4 -4.22 22.42 11.03
CA ILE A 4 -5.02 21.36 11.68
C ILE A 4 -4.65 20.01 11.05
N PHE A 5 -4.49 19.94 9.73
CA PHE A 5 -4.05 18.72 9.04
C PHE A 5 -2.63 18.31 9.44
N LEU A 6 -1.69 19.26 9.50
CA LEU A 6 -0.33 18.99 9.94
C LEU A 6 -0.28 18.53 11.40
N GLY A 7 -1.06 19.17 12.28
CA GLY A 7 -1.17 18.77 13.68
C GLY A 7 -1.75 17.36 13.85
N SER A 8 -2.80 17.03 13.08
CA SER A 8 -3.43 15.70 13.10
C SER A 8 -2.48 14.60 12.62
N PHE A 9 -1.73 14.88 11.56
CA PHE A 9 -0.72 13.96 11.03
C PHE A 9 0.39 13.71 12.05
N VAL A 10 0.97 14.78 12.63
CA VAL A 10 2.02 14.66 13.66
C VAL A 10 1.51 13.92 14.89
N LEU A 11 0.30 14.20 15.37
CA LEU A 11 -0.30 13.47 16.49
C LEU A 11 -0.44 11.98 16.17
N SER A 12 -0.91 11.64 14.96
CA SER A 12 -1.06 10.23 14.55
C SER A 12 0.27 9.49 14.50
N GLN A 13 1.34 10.13 14.02
CA GLN A 13 2.69 9.53 13.98
C GLN A 13 3.26 9.37 15.39
N LEU A 14 3.00 10.32 16.30
CA LEU A 14 3.35 10.23 17.70
C LEU A 14 2.60 9.09 18.40
N THR A 15 1.29 8.98 18.18
CA THR A 15 0.48 7.87 18.72
C THR A 15 0.99 6.53 18.21
N VAL A 16 1.23 6.38 16.90
CA VAL A 16 1.83 5.16 16.36
C VAL A 16 3.18 4.90 17.02
N SER A 17 4.08 5.88 17.12
CA SER A 17 5.40 5.72 17.74
C SER A 17 5.36 5.32 19.22
N VAL A 18 4.42 5.87 19.98
CA VAL A 18 4.24 5.60 21.41
C VAL A 18 3.57 4.24 21.64
N PHE A 19 2.53 3.90 20.87
CA PHE A 19 1.73 2.69 21.08
C PHE A 19 2.20 1.47 20.26
N SER A 20 3.05 1.66 19.24
CA SER A 20 3.73 0.55 18.54
C SER A 20 5.00 0.08 19.26
N LYS A 21 5.48 0.85 20.26
CA LYS A 21 6.49 0.37 21.20
C LYS A 21 5.81 -0.55 22.20
N SER A 22 5.97 -1.86 22.02
CA SER A 22 5.77 -2.82 23.11
C SER A 22 6.73 -2.44 24.26
N PRO A 23 6.25 -2.21 25.49
CA PRO A 23 7.08 -1.88 26.65
C PRO A 23 7.76 -3.15 27.21
N SER A 24 8.48 -3.87 26.36
CA SER A 24 9.27 -5.02 26.79
C SER A 24 10.58 -5.06 26.02
N ASP A 25 11.58 -4.48 26.68
CA ASP A 25 12.99 -4.85 26.61
C ASP A 25 13.85 -4.16 25.54
N PHE A 26 14.79 -3.31 25.98
CA PHE A 26 15.82 -2.68 25.14
C PHE A 26 16.76 -3.71 24.48
N THR A 27 16.65 -4.98 24.85
CA THR A 27 17.26 -6.13 24.18
C THR A 27 16.68 -6.32 22.77
N GLU A 28 15.39 -6.05 22.53
CA GLU A 28 14.73 -6.09 21.21
C GLU A 28 15.26 -5.00 20.28
N GLY A 29 15.56 -3.81 20.81
CA GLY A 29 16.17 -2.72 20.03
C GLY A 29 17.58 -3.07 19.54
N LYS A 30 18.40 -3.70 20.40
CA LYS A 30 19.72 -4.23 20.01
C LYS A 30 19.60 -5.43 19.08
N LYS A 31 18.63 -6.32 19.27
CA LYS A 31 18.34 -7.43 18.35
C LYS A 31 17.87 -6.92 16.99
N GLY A 32 17.00 -5.92 16.94
CA GLY A 32 16.52 -5.29 15.71
C GLY A 32 17.62 -4.53 14.98
N ALA A 33 18.47 -3.79 15.70
CA ALA A 33 19.63 -3.14 15.12
C ALA A 33 20.67 -4.15 14.63
N ASN A 34 20.95 -5.21 15.38
CA ASN A 34 21.85 -6.29 14.98
C ASN A 34 21.28 -7.12 13.82
N ALA A 35 19.97 -7.36 13.76
CA ALA A 35 19.31 -8.00 12.63
C ALA A 35 19.38 -7.09 11.39
N TYR A 36 19.13 -5.79 11.53
CA TYR A 36 19.33 -4.86 10.42
C TYR A 36 20.79 -4.84 9.95
N LEU A 37 21.75 -4.73 10.87
CA LEU A 37 23.18 -4.77 10.58
C LEU A 37 23.62 -6.11 9.98
N SER A 38 23.10 -7.25 10.45
CA SER A 38 23.43 -8.57 9.89
C SER A 38 22.89 -8.71 8.47
N HIS A 39 21.68 -8.20 8.20
CA HIS A 39 21.12 -8.14 6.84
C HIS A 39 21.89 -7.18 5.91
N VAL A 40 22.59 -6.18 6.46
CA VAL A 40 23.38 -5.21 5.69
C VAL A 40 24.83 -5.65 5.49
N ILE A 41 25.44 -6.29 6.49
CA ILE A 41 26.87 -6.67 6.51
C ILE A 41 27.08 -8.05 5.89
N ASP A 42 26.15 -8.99 6.07
CA ASP A 42 26.28 -10.35 5.55
C ASP A 42 24.98 -10.82 4.90
N PRO A 43 24.69 -10.33 3.67
CA PRO A 43 23.53 -10.78 2.92
C PRO A 43 23.58 -12.28 2.60
N GLN A 44 24.72 -12.96 2.70
CA GLN A 44 24.87 -14.34 2.21
C GLN A 44 24.63 -15.44 3.27
N ASN A 45 24.54 -15.11 4.56
CA ASN A 45 24.43 -16.11 5.64
C ASN A 45 23.00 -16.43 6.11
N ASP A 46 21.96 -15.88 5.50
CA ASP A 46 20.62 -16.45 5.60
C ASP A 46 20.44 -17.45 4.45
N PRO A 47 20.30 -18.77 4.68
CA PRO A 47 19.89 -19.71 3.64
C PRO A 47 18.50 -19.34 3.04
N LEU A 48 17.80 -18.38 3.65
CA LEU A 48 16.60 -17.70 3.21
C LEU A 48 16.81 -16.22 2.82
N ASP A 49 18.02 -15.76 2.42
CA ASP A 49 18.24 -14.47 1.69
C ASP A 49 17.62 -14.48 0.27
N THR A 50 16.48 -15.16 0.18
CA THR A 50 15.44 -15.08 -0.82
C THR A 50 15.04 -13.65 -1.13
N ARG A 51 15.20 -12.64 -0.25
CA ARG A 51 14.72 -11.29 -0.53
C ARG A 51 15.66 -10.52 -1.45
N THR A 52 16.96 -10.49 -1.16
CA THR A 52 17.94 -9.86 -2.05
C THR A 52 18.01 -10.62 -3.37
N ALA A 53 18.05 -11.95 -3.31
CA ALA A 53 17.98 -12.82 -4.48
C ALA A 53 16.66 -12.62 -5.27
N ALA A 54 15.51 -12.49 -4.61
CA ALA A 54 14.22 -12.21 -5.25
C ALA A 54 14.23 -10.87 -5.97
N ARG A 55 14.73 -9.81 -5.32
CA ARG A 55 14.83 -8.48 -5.92
C ARG A 55 15.76 -8.50 -7.14
N ALA A 56 16.93 -9.12 -7.01
CA ALA A 56 17.86 -9.28 -8.12
C ALA A 56 17.24 -10.09 -9.28
N ARG A 57 16.46 -11.12 -8.96
CA ARG A 57 15.74 -11.93 -9.96
C ARG A 57 14.61 -11.15 -10.64
N ALA A 58 13.83 -10.39 -9.90
CA ALA A 58 12.81 -9.49 -10.48
C ALA A 58 13.44 -8.43 -11.40
N ILE A 59 14.56 -7.82 -10.99
CA ILE A 59 15.28 -6.86 -11.84
C ILE A 59 15.81 -7.56 -13.11
N ARG A 60 16.34 -8.78 -12.98
CA ARG A 60 16.78 -9.57 -14.13
C ARG A 60 15.62 -9.90 -15.06
N GLU A 61 14.48 -10.31 -14.51
CA GLU A 61 13.26 -10.62 -15.26
C GLU A 61 12.80 -9.43 -16.10
N ILE A 62 12.79 -8.24 -15.51
CA ILE A 62 12.45 -7.00 -16.22
C ILE A 62 13.46 -6.71 -17.35
N LYS A 63 14.75 -7.00 -17.14
CA LYS A 63 15.81 -6.78 -18.14
C LYS A 63 15.74 -7.78 -19.29
N GLU A 64 15.50 -9.05 -19.00
CA GLU A 64 15.46 -10.13 -19.98
C GLU A 64 14.13 -10.16 -20.74
N ASN A 65 13.03 -9.80 -20.08
CA ASN A 65 11.69 -9.75 -20.66
C ASN A 65 11.09 -8.32 -20.51
N PRO A 66 11.49 -7.37 -21.36
CA PRO A 66 11.07 -5.97 -21.25
C PRO A 66 9.55 -5.77 -21.44
N SER A 67 8.84 -6.72 -22.06
CA SER A 67 7.38 -6.74 -22.10
C SER A 67 6.75 -6.82 -20.71
N ASN A 68 7.40 -7.51 -19.77
CA ASN A 68 6.94 -7.62 -18.37
C ASN A 68 7.02 -6.27 -17.65
N LEU A 69 7.90 -5.36 -18.07
CA LEU A 69 7.90 -3.99 -17.57
C LEU A 69 6.61 -3.23 -17.97
N ILE A 70 6.11 -3.48 -19.18
CA ILE A 70 4.95 -2.76 -19.73
C ILE A 70 3.65 -3.36 -19.21
N PHE A 71 3.49 -4.68 -19.33
CA PHE A 71 2.21 -5.36 -19.07
C PHE A 71 2.16 -6.14 -17.75
N GLY A 72 3.31 -6.37 -17.13
CA GLY A 72 3.42 -7.22 -15.95
C GLY A 72 3.26 -8.71 -16.25
N ILE A 73 3.54 -9.53 -15.25
CA ILE A 73 3.37 -11.00 -15.29
C ILE A 73 2.02 -11.46 -14.72
N GLY A 74 1.20 -10.54 -14.21
CA GLY A 74 -0.10 -10.78 -13.59
C GLY A 74 -0.09 -10.60 -12.06
N PRO A 75 -1.22 -10.17 -11.47
CA PRO A 75 -1.33 -9.90 -10.04
C PRO A 75 -1.11 -11.17 -9.20
N GLY A 76 -0.23 -11.09 -8.21
CA GLY A 76 0.12 -12.20 -7.32
C GLY A 76 0.90 -13.34 -7.99
N GLN A 77 1.39 -13.13 -9.23
CA GLN A 77 2.08 -14.19 -9.99
C GLN A 77 3.58 -14.28 -9.73
N TYR A 78 4.20 -13.33 -9.02
CA TYR A 78 5.66 -13.33 -8.84
C TYR A 78 6.21 -14.68 -8.36
N GLY A 79 5.66 -15.21 -7.27
CA GLY A 79 6.10 -16.45 -6.65
C GLY A 79 6.01 -17.66 -7.59
N PRO A 80 4.81 -17.97 -8.13
CA PRO A 80 4.64 -19.01 -9.14
C PRO A 80 5.53 -18.82 -10.37
N TYR A 81 5.64 -17.59 -10.87
CA TYR A 81 6.38 -17.28 -12.09
C TYR A 81 7.88 -17.59 -11.94
N VAL A 82 8.54 -17.11 -10.88
CA VAL A 82 10.00 -17.29 -10.72
C VAL A 82 10.42 -18.71 -10.30
N THR A 83 9.47 -19.55 -9.91
CA THR A 83 9.73 -20.91 -9.43
C THR A 83 9.21 -21.99 -10.36
N GLY A 84 8.59 -21.62 -11.50
CA GLY A 84 7.93 -22.58 -12.38
C GLY A 84 6.79 -23.31 -11.68
N ASN A 85 6.01 -22.57 -10.88
CA ASN A 85 4.87 -23.05 -10.11
C ASN A 85 5.22 -24.11 -9.06
N LYS A 86 6.43 -24.04 -8.48
CA LYS A 86 6.87 -24.92 -7.38
C LYS A 86 7.17 -24.11 -6.12
N GLN A 87 6.48 -24.43 -5.03
CA GLN A 87 6.75 -23.80 -3.75
C GLN A 87 8.09 -24.26 -3.17
N ILE A 88 8.80 -23.33 -2.51
CA ILE A 88 10.05 -23.61 -1.79
C ILE A 88 9.67 -23.71 -0.31
N GLN A 89 9.87 -24.87 0.30
CA GLN A 89 9.50 -25.12 1.70
C GLN A 89 8.02 -24.79 2.02
N GLY A 90 7.12 -25.10 1.08
CA GLY A 90 5.68 -24.84 1.22
C GLY A 90 5.29 -23.35 1.14
N ARG A 91 6.18 -22.48 0.67
CA ARG A 91 5.93 -21.05 0.50
C ARG A 91 6.36 -20.56 -0.88
N TRP A 92 5.68 -19.52 -1.35
CA TRP A 92 6.14 -18.77 -2.51
C TRP A 92 7.21 -17.76 -2.09
N PRO A 93 8.29 -17.58 -2.87
CA PRO A 93 9.24 -16.50 -2.62
C PRO A 93 8.53 -15.15 -2.78
N SER A 94 8.88 -14.18 -1.93
CA SER A 94 8.31 -12.84 -1.94
C SER A 94 9.40 -11.79 -2.03
N LEU A 95 9.16 -10.75 -2.84
CA LEU A 95 10.06 -9.62 -3.02
C LEU A 95 10.20 -8.77 -1.75
N ASN A 96 9.16 -8.76 -0.90
CA ASN A 96 9.00 -7.85 0.23
C ASN A 96 9.44 -6.41 -0.14
N ASN A 97 8.97 -5.95 -1.29
CA ASN A 97 9.19 -4.64 -1.87
C ASN A 97 7.98 -4.35 -2.75
N LEU A 98 7.00 -3.61 -2.21
CA LEU A 98 5.73 -3.37 -2.90
C LEU A 98 5.92 -2.64 -4.24
N PRO A 99 6.74 -1.57 -4.35
CA PRO A 99 6.97 -0.90 -5.64
C PRO A 99 7.50 -1.87 -6.72
N LEU A 100 8.49 -2.69 -6.37
CA LEU A 100 9.06 -3.65 -7.32
C LEU A 100 8.06 -4.77 -7.66
N SER A 101 7.29 -5.24 -6.67
CA SER A 101 6.25 -6.25 -6.86
C SER A 101 5.15 -5.73 -7.79
N VAL A 102 4.64 -4.53 -7.54
CA VAL A 102 3.62 -3.86 -8.37
C VAL A 102 4.15 -3.64 -9.78
N THR A 103 5.40 -3.19 -9.93
CA THR A 103 6.03 -2.99 -11.25
C THR A 103 6.12 -4.29 -12.03
N LEU A 104 6.57 -5.38 -11.42
CA LEU A 104 6.72 -6.66 -12.10
C LEU A 104 5.38 -7.34 -12.37
N GLU A 105 4.44 -7.30 -11.42
CA GLU A 105 3.15 -8.01 -11.52
C GLU A 105 2.12 -7.26 -12.36
N LEU A 106 2.06 -5.94 -12.26
CA LEU A 106 1.07 -5.12 -12.97
C LEU A 106 1.63 -4.37 -14.18
N GLY A 107 2.96 -4.22 -14.26
CA GLY A 107 3.60 -3.42 -15.29
C GLY A 107 3.28 -1.92 -15.19
N LEU A 108 3.83 -1.15 -16.12
CA LEU A 108 3.53 0.27 -16.28
C LEU A 108 2.05 0.52 -16.55
N VAL A 109 1.39 -0.34 -17.34
CA VAL A 109 -0.04 -0.20 -17.65
C VAL A 109 -0.87 -0.27 -16.38
N GLY A 110 -0.65 -1.29 -15.53
CA GLY A 110 -1.38 -1.43 -14.30
C GLY A 110 -1.06 -0.34 -13.28
N ILE A 111 0.20 0.11 -13.20
CA ILE A 111 0.58 1.28 -12.38
C ILE A 111 -0.21 2.52 -12.81
N VAL A 112 -0.26 2.82 -14.11
CA VAL A 112 -1.01 3.97 -14.64
C VAL A 112 -2.48 3.86 -14.30
N LEU A 113 -3.10 2.68 -14.46
CA LEU A 113 -4.51 2.46 -14.10
C LEU A 113 -4.77 2.69 -12.61
N VAL A 114 -3.89 2.20 -11.73
CA VAL A 114 -4.00 2.43 -10.27
C VAL A 114 -3.85 3.90 -9.93
N ILE A 115 -2.91 4.61 -10.55
CA ILE A 115 -2.72 6.06 -10.36
C ILE A 115 -3.95 6.83 -10.84
N VAL A 116 -4.47 6.53 -12.03
CA VAL A 116 -5.67 7.17 -12.57
C VAL A 116 -6.87 6.92 -11.65
N PHE A 117 -7.05 5.69 -11.17
CA PHE A 117 -8.09 5.34 -10.21
C PHE A 117 -7.95 6.14 -8.90
N ALA A 118 -6.76 6.18 -8.32
CA ALA A 118 -6.49 6.94 -7.11
C ALA A 118 -6.79 8.44 -7.30
N ILE A 119 -6.23 9.06 -8.34
CA ILE A 119 -6.46 10.48 -8.68
C ILE A 119 -7.95 10.74 -8.88
N SER A 120 -8.66 9.84 -9.55
CA SER A 120 -10.10 9.97 -9.77
C SER A 120 -10.87 10.03 -8.46
N ILE A 121 -10.53 9.16 -7.50
CA ILE A 121 -11.13 9.20 -6.16
C ILE A 121 -10.87 10.54 -5.47
N PHE A 122 -9.64 11.06 -5.51
CA PHE A 122 -9.33 12.38 -4.92
C PHE A 122 -10.12 13.51 -5.59
N ILE A 123 -10.15 13.56 -6.92
CA ILE A 123 -10.86 14.59 -7.67
C ILE A 123 -12.36 14.53 -7.36
N LEU A 124 -12.97 13.34 -7.36
CA LEU A 124 -14.38 13.16 -7.04
C LEU A 124 -14.69 13.58 -5.60
N SER A 125 -13.80 13.25 -4.66
CA SER A 125 -13.94 13.62 -3.25
C SER A 125 -13.91 15.13 -3.05
N VAL A 126 -12.95 15.82 -3.68
CA VAL A 126 -12.85 17.29 -3.66
C VAL A 126 -14.07 17.94 -4.33
N LYS A 127 -14.48 17.46 -5.51
CA LYS A 127 -15.68 17.97 -6.20
C LYS A 127 -16.93 17.81 -5.35
N LYS A 128 -17.11 16.67 -4.68
CA LYS A 128 -18.27 16.43 -3.80
C LYS A 128 -18.20 17.27 -2.53
N PHE A 129 -17.01 17.45 -1.96
CA PHE A 129 -16.81 18.29 -0.77
C PHE A 129 -17.33 19.72 -0.96
N TYR A 130 -17.07 20.34 -2.11
CA TYR A 130 -17.54 21.71 -2.39
C TYR A 130 -19.05 21.82 -2.64
N ARG A 131 -19.71 20.72 -3.01
CA ARG A 131 -21.16 20.68 -3.29
C ARG A 131 -22.00 20.17 -2.11
N GLU A 132 -21.36 19.44 -1.19
CA GLU A 132 -22.03 18.89 -0.03
C GLU A 132 -22.40 20.00 0.96
N ASN A 133 -23.55 19.87 1.61
CA ASN A 133 -23.98 20.78 2.67
C ASN A 133 -23.89 20.14 4.06
N ASN A 134 -23.93 18.80 4.13
CA ASN A 134 -23.81 18.07 5.38
C ASN A 134 -22.35 18.07 5.87
N TRP A 135 -22.10 18.66 7.04
CA TRP A 135 -20.77 18.74 7.64
C TRP A 135 -20.16 17.37 7.94
N ASN A 136 -20.97 16.40 8.38
CA ASN A 136 -20.49 15.05 8.68
C ASN A 136 -19.92 14.40 7.41
N ALA A 137 -20.63 14.52 6.28
CA ALA A 137 -20.16 13.99 5.00
C ALA A 137 -18.88 14.70 4.51
N LYS A 138 -18.76 16.02 4.71
CA LYS A 138 -17.54 16.77 4.37
C LYS A 138 -16.30 16.26 5.11
N ILE A 139 -16.44 15.93 6.40
CA ILE A 139 -15.34 15.37 7.19
C ILE A 139 -14.84 14.07 6.55
N PHE A 140 -15.74 13.15 6.19
CA PHE A 140 -15.35 11.88 5.56
C PHE A 140 -14.78 12.06 4.15
N LEU A 141 -15.32 13.00 3.37
CA LEU A 141 -14.82 13.31 2.01
C LEU A 141 -13.39 13.84 2.00
N ILE A 142 -12.86 14.35 3.12
CA ILE A 142 -11.47 14.78 3.22
C ILE A 142 -10.60 13.81 4.03
N SER A 143 -11.13 13.21 5.09
CA SER A 143 -10.36 12.32 5.97
C SER A 143 -10.08 10.96 5.34
N LEU A 144 -11.04 10.37 4.59
CA LEU A 144 -10.84 9.06 3.96
C LEU A 144 -9.79 9.11 2.83
N PRO A 145 -9.81 10.07 1.89
CA PRO A 145 -8.72 10.22 0.93
C PRO A 145 -7.37 10.52 1.59
N ALA A 146 -7.34 11.37 2.63
CA ALA A 146 -6.11 11.66 3.36
C ALA A 146 -5.52 10.39 4.03
N TYR A 147 -6.38 9.53 4.58
CA TYR A 147 -5.98 8.22 5.11
C TYR A 147 -5.41 7.32 4.00
N LEU A 148 -6.05 7.24 2.84
CA LEU A 148 -5.55 6.46 1.70
C LEU A 148 -4.18 6.95 1.22
N LEU A 149 -3.96 8.27 1.21
CA LEU A 149 -2.65 8.84 0.90
C LEU A 149 -1.59 8.44 1.94
N ALA A 150 -1.94 8.52 3.23
CA ALA A 150 -1.05 8.10 4.31
C ALA A 150 -0.68 6.61 4.20
N GLN A 151 -1.64 5.74 3.84
CA GLN A 151 -1.38 4.33 3.57
C GLN A 151 -0.48 4.13 2.34
N ALA A 152 -0.72 4.85 1.25
CA ALA A 152 0.10 4.77 0.04
C ALA A 152 1.57 5.14 0.30
N ILE A 153 1.82 6.16 1.12
CA ILE A 153 3.17 6.55 1.56
C ILE A 153 3.75 5.48 2.49
N SER A 154 2.96 4.99 3.44
CA SER A 154 3.43 4.00 4.43
C SER A 154 3.80 2.67 3.78
N TYR A 155 3.06 2.24 2.76
CA TYR A 155 3.31 0.99 2.05
C TYR A 155 4.56 1.01 1.15
N GLN A 156 5.24 2.15 1.02
CA GLN A 156 6.55 2.19 0.37
C GLN A 156 7.63 1.52 1.24
N THR A 157 7.47 1.49 2.56
CA THR A 157 8.53 1.07 3.51
C THR A 157 8.32 -0.31 4.12
N TYR A 158 7.13 -0.90 3.99
CA TYR A 158 6.87 -2.27 4.43
C TYR A 158 5.80 -2.95 3.55
N SER A 159 5.95 -4.25 3.32
CA SER A 159 4.91 -5.06 2.66
C SER A 159 4.08 -5.76 3.74
N THR A 160 2.92 -5.21 4.09
CA THR A 160 1.96 -5.87 4.96
C THR A 160 0.97 -6.68 4.13
N LEU A 161 0.67 -7.91 4.57
CA LEU A 161 -0.35 -8.75 3.91
C LEU A 161 -1.78 -8.23 4.16
N TYR A 162 -1.96 -7.36 5.15
CA TYR A 162 -3.27 -6.90 5.61
C TYR A 162 -3.73 -5.63 4.87
N ILE A 163 -4.20 -5.77 3.62
CA ILE A 163 -4.73 -4.66 2.80
C ILE A 163 -6.25 -4.43 2.96
N ILE A 164 -6.94 -5.25 3.76
CA ILE A 164 -8.42 -5.22 3.87
C ILE A 164 -8.98 -3.87 4.31
N HIS A 165 -8.25 -3.13 5.17
CA HIS A 165 -8.67 -1.82 5.64
C HIS A 165 -8.65 -0.75 4.53
N VAL A 166 -7.74 -0.87 3.54
CA VAL A 166 -7.69 0.03 2.39
C VAL A 166 -8.96 -0.13 1.55
N TRP A 167 -9.33 -1.37 1.24
CA TRP A 167 -10.53 -1.68 0.47
C TRP A 167 -11.82 -1.29 1.20
N ALA A 168 -11.89 -1.51 2.52
CA ALA A 168 -13.01 -1.06 3.33
C ALA A 168 -13.18 0.46 3.28
N VAL A 169 -12.09 1.23 3.42
CA VAL A 169 -12.11 2.70 3.34
C VAL A 169 -12.53 3.17 1.94
N ILE A 170 -12.03 2.54 0.88
CA ILE A 170 -12.46 2.84 -0.50
C ILE A 170 -13.97 2.58 -0.64
N GLY A 171 -14.49 1.45 -0.14
CA GLY A 171 -15.91 1.12 -0.20
C GLY A 171 -16.80 2.15 0.51
N VAL A 172 -16.42 2.57 1.72
CA VAL A 172 -17.13 3.63 2.46
C VAL A 172 -17.08 4.96 1.71
N LEU A 173 -15.91 5.35 1.21
CA LEU A 173 -15.75 6.58 0.44
C LEU A 173 -16.61 6.56 -0.84
N MET A 174 -16.61 5.44 -1.57
CA MET A 174 -17.43 5.25 -2.77
C MET A 174 -18.92 5.32 -2.45
N ALA A 175 -19.38 4.74 -1.34
CA ALA A 175 -20.76 4.86 -0.90
C ALA A 175 -21.15 6.33 -0.66
N ILE A 176 -20.28 7.11 -0.02
CA ILE A 176 -20.50 8.55 0.18
C ILE A 176 -20.49 9.29 -1.16
N LEU A 177 -19.59 8.95 -2.09
CA LEU A 177 -19.50 9.57 -3.41
C LEU A 177 -20.75 9.30 -4.27
N ILE A 178 -21.23 8.05 -4.28
CA ILE A 178 -22.38 7.60 -5.09
C ILE A 178 -23.71 8.08 -4.50
N ASN A 179 -23.79 8.33 -3.18
CA ASN A 179 -25.01 8.80 -2.53
C ASN A 179 -25.33 10.25 -2.94
N GLU A 180 -25.77 10.43 -4.18
CA GLU A 180 -26.56 11.56 -4.60
C GLU A 180 -27.98 11.30 -4.13
N ARG A 181 -28.57 12.27 -3.41
CA ARG A 181 -29.96 12.16 -2.96
C ARG A 181 -30.84 11.88 -4.18
N LYS A 182 -31.22 10.62 -4.39
CA LYS A 182 -32.49 10.33 -5.05
C LYS A 182 -33.55 10.94 -4.14
N LYS A 183 -33.93 12.20 -4.41
CA LYS A 183 -35.26 12.68 -4.07
C LYS A 183 -36.19 11.81 -4.90
N LEU A 184 -36.55 10.64 -4.37
CA LEU A 184 -37.68 9.87 -4.85
C LEU A 184 -38.89 10.77 -4.58
N VAL A 185 -39.20 11.63 -5.54
CA VAL A 185 -40.46 12.35 -5.60
C VAL A 185 -41.49 11.28 -5.91
N PHE A 186 -42.05 10.66 -4.87
CA PHE A 186 -43.32 10.00 -5.01
C PHE A 186 -44.33 11.12 -5.27
N LYS A 187 -44.63 11.35 -6.55
CA LYS A 187 -45.91 11.95 -6.93
C LYS A 187 -46.96 10.91 -6.56
N VAL A 188 -47.53 11.07 -5.38
CA VAL A 188 -48.84 10.50 -5.03
C VAL A 188 -49.90 11.36 -5.70
#